data_AF-A0A4P7VJA3-F1
#
_entry.id   AF-A0A4P7VJA3-F1
#
_cell.length_a   1.000
_cell.length_b   1.000
_cell.length_c   1.000
_cell.angle_alpha   90.00
_cell.angle_beta   90.00
_cell.angle_gamma   90.00
#
_symmetry.space_group_name_H-M   'P 1'
#
loop_
_entity.id
_entity.type
_entity.pdbx_description
1 polymer ?
#
loop_
_entity_poly.entity_id
_entity_poly.type
_entity_poly.pdbx_seq_one_letter_code
_entity_poly.pdbx_strand_id
1 'polypeptide(L)'
;MSVKIYVLTDPILIDFAQDGDIEGFKEYLDSDDTIYLNEPECFDTEAESLAYCAGIGYGSPERGPVERYPLRSSAPEDVPFIKAIENY
;
A
#
# COMPACT_ATOMS: atom_id res chain seq x y z
N MET A 1 10.92 15.56 5.99
CA MET A 1 9.82 14.71 6.45
C MET A 1 10.04 13.37 5.80
N SER A 2 10.12 12.30 6.57
CA SER A 2 10.37 10.96 6.02
C SER A 2 9.10 10.45 5.35
N VAL A 3 9.17 10.05 4.08
CA VAL A 3 8.06 9.45 3.36
C VAL A 3 8.10 7.94 3.61
N LYS A 4 7.05 7.40 4.22
CA LYS A 4 6.90 5.95 4.38
C LYS A 4 6.10 5.37 3.22
N ILE A 5 6.56 4.25 2.66
CA ILE A 5 5.91 3.51 1.60
C ILE A 5 5.59 2.10 2.09
N TYR A 6 4.30 1.76 2.14
CA TYR A 6 3.84 0.42 2.48
C TYR A 6 3.47 -0.30 1.19
N VAL A 7 4.07 -1.46 0.93
CA VAL A 7 3.81 -2.22 -0.30
C VAL A 7 2.87 -3.36 0.03
N LEU A 8 1.63 -3.24 -0.44
CA LEU A 8 0.66 -4.33 -0.44
C LEU A 8 1.05 -5.34 -1.52
N THR A 9 1.01 -6.62 -1.17
CA THR A 9 1.26 -7.74 -2.11
C THR A 9 0.07 -8.67 -2.22
N ASP A 10 -0.94 -8.48 -1.36
CA ASP A 10 -2.15 -9.27 -1.37
C ASP A 10 -3.17 -8.65 -2.34
N PRO A 11 -3.70 -9.43 -3.31
CA PRO A 11 -4.59 -8.90 -4.33
C PRO A 11 -5.92 -8.37 -3.78
N ILE A 12 -6.41 -8.91 -2.65
CA ILE A 12 -7.66 -8.46 -2.02
C ILE A 12 -7.44 -7.11 -1.33
N LEU A 13 -6.35 -6.98 -0.57
CA LEU A 13 -5.98 -5.69 0.01
C LEU A 13 -5.73 -4.61 -1.04
N ILE A 14 -5.11 -4.98 -2.16
CA ILE A 14 -4.88 -4.08 -3.30
C ILE A 14 -6.20 -3.63 -3.90
N ASP A 15 -7.17 -4.53 -4.07
CA ASP A 15 -8.51 -4.21 -4.60
C ASP A 15 -9.23 -3.21 -3.70
N PHE A 16 -9.30 -3.47 -2.38
CA PHE A 16 -9.88 -2.52 -1.41
C PHE A 16 -9.16 -1.17 -1.41
N ALA A 17 -7.82 -1.17 -1.51
CA ALA A 17 -7.04 0.06 -1.58
C ALA A 17 -7.34 0.87 -2.86
N GLN A 18 -7.55 0.20 -3.99
CA GLN A 18 -7.90 0.86 -5.26
C GLN A 18 -9.35 1.34 -5.31
N ASP A 19 -10.29 0.58 -4.74
CA ASP A 19 -11.70 0.97 -4.65
C ASP A 19 -11.94 2.08 -3.60
N GLY A 20 -10.98 2.26 -2.67
CA GLY A 20 -11.09 3.22 -1.58
C GLY A 20 -11.88 2.69 -0.39
N ASP A 21 -12.09 1.38 -0.33
CA ASP A 21 -12.93 0.71 0.67
C ASP A 21 -12.11 0.39 1.94
N ILE A 22 -12.05 1.36 2.87
CA ILE A 22 -11.29 1.23 4.12
C ILE A 22 -11.95 0.21 5.06
N GLU A 23 -13.27 0.12 5.04
CA GLU A 23 -14.03 -0.73 5.96
C GLU A 23 -13.77 -2.20 5.65
N GLY A 24 -13.89 -2.60 4.39
CA GLY A 24 -13.54 -3.94 3.90
C GLY A 24 -12.06 -4.25 4.06
N PHE A 25 -11.17 -3.27 3.83
CA PHE A 25 -9.73 -3.45 4.10
C PHE A 25 -9.47 -3.86 5.55
N LYS A 26 -10.07 -3.17 6.52
CA LYS A 26 -9.90 -3.45 7.95
C LYS A 26 -10.54 -4.76 8.36
N GLU A 27 -11.74 -5.05 7.87
CA GLU A 27 -12.44 -6.30 8.16
C GLU A 27 -11.63 -7.50 7.65
N TYR A 28 -11.07 -7.38 6.44
CA TYR A 28 -10.21 -8.42 5.89
C TYR A 28 -8.91 -8.58 6.68
N LEU A 29 -8.28 -7.46 7.08
CA LEU A 29 -7.09 -7.47 7.94
C LEU A 29 -7.37 -8.22 9.26
N ASP A 30 -8.45 -7.85 9.97
CA ASP A 30 -8.84 -8.44 11.26
C ASP A 30 -9.27 -9.91 11.12
N SER A 31 -9.89 -10.27 10.00
CA SER A 31 -10.42 -11.62 9.80
C SER A 31 -9.38 -12.64 9.35
N ASP A 32 -8.29 -12.22 8.70
CA ASP A 32 -7.26 -13.13 8.18
C ASP A 32 -5.89 -12.85 8.81
N ASP A 33 -5.48 -13.71 9.74
CA ASP A 33 -4.18 -13.64 10.45
C ASP A 33 -2.98 -14.07 9.59
N THR A 34 -3.23 -14.51 8.34
CA THR A 34 -2.16 -14.96 7.43
C THR A 34 -1.68 -13.86 6.49
N ILE A 35 -2.31 -12.68 6.56
CA ILE A 35 -1.92 -11.51 5.81
C ILE A 35 -0.52 -11.07 6.23
N TYR A 36 0.43 -11.20 5.30
CA TYR A 36 1.80 -10.77 5.52
C TYR A 36 2.02 -9.36 5.01
N LEU A 37 2.19 -8.41 5.93
CA LEU A 37 2.51 -7.01 5.63
C LEU A 37 4.01 -6.79 5.80
N ASN A 38 4.67 -6.34 4.74
CA ASN A 38 6.08 -5.98 4.81
C ASN A 38 6.28 -4.67 5.59
N GLU A 39 7.45 -4.54 6.22
CA GLU A 39 7.85 -3.29 6.86
C GLU A 39 7.88 -2.14 5.83
N PRO A 40 7.48 -0.92 6.23
CA PRO A 40 7.48 0.23 5.33
C PRO A 40 8.90 0.66 4.97
N GLU A 41 9.10 0.91 3.68
CA GLU A 41 10.31 1.58 3.21
C GLU A 41 10.25 3.06 3.55
N CYS A 42 11.28 3.59 4.19
CA CYS A 42 11.38 4.98 4.59
C CYS A 42 12.34 5.73 3.67
N PHE A 43 11.86 6.80 3.06
CA PHE A 43 12.64 7.67 2.18
C PHE A 43 12.77 9.07 2.77
N ASP A 44 13.92 9.70 2.57
CA ASP A 44 14.15 11.08 2.98
C ASP A 44 13.50 12.09 2.01
N THR A 45 13.33 11.72 0.74
CA THR A 45 12.74 12.58 -0.28
C THR A 45 11.55 11.95 -1.01
N GLU A 46 10.60 12.78 -1.41
CA GLU A 46 9.45 12.35 -2.21
C GLU A 46 9.89 11.79 -3.58
N ALA A 47 10.95 12.36 -4.17
CA ALA A 47 11.49 11.91 -5.45
C ALA A 47 12.00 10.47 -5.40
N GLU A 48 12.71 10.09 -4.34
CA GLU A 48 13.16 8.70 -4.12
C GLU A 48 11.96 7.76 -3.94
N SER A 49 10.96 8.18 -3.17
CA SER A 49 9.75 7.39 -2.95
C SER A 49 8.94 7.17 -4.24
N LEU A 50 8.85 8.18 -5.10
CA LEU A 50 8.19 8.10 -6.42
C LEU A 50 8.96 7.19 -7.37
N ALA A 51 10.30 7.28 -7.38
CA ALA A 51 11.15 6.39 -8.17
C ALA A 51 11.00 4.93 -7.72
N TYR A 52 10.90 4.70 -6.41
CA TYR A 52 10.63 3.38 -5.84
C TYR A 52 9.25 2.86 -6.27
N CYS A 53 8.18 3.66 -6.11
CA CYS A 53 6.84 3.28 -6.58
C CYS A 53 6.85 2.94 -8.09
N ALA A 54 7.49 3.77 -8.92
CA ALA A 54 7.62 3.52 -10.36
C ALA A 54 8.36 2.21 -10.67
N GLY A 55 9.39 1.87 -9.88
CA GLY A 55 10.15 0.62 -10.02
C GLY A 55 9.39 -0.63 -9.59
N ILE A 56 8.42 -0.52 -8.66
CA ILE A 56 7.61 -1.64 -8.18
C ILE A 56 6.48 -2.03 -9.15
N GLY A 57 6.24 -1.21 -10.18
CA GLY A 57 5.17 -1.44 -11.15
C GLY A 57 4.01 -0.46 -11.02
N TYR A 58 4.15 0.63 -10.25
CA TYR A 58 3.17 1.71 -10.22
C TYR A 58 3.07 2.35 -11.62
N GLY A 59 1.99 2.04 -12.34
CA GLY A 59 1.72 2.59 -13.67
C GLY A 59 2.25 1.78 -14.87
N SER A 60 2.70 0.52 -14.71
CA SER A 60 3.01 -0.32 -15.86
C SER A 60 1.74 -0.96 -16.43
N PRO A 61 1.35 -0.67 -17.69
CA PRO A 61 0.12 -1.16 -18.32
C PRO A 61 0.30 -2.58 -18.85
N GLU A 62 0.95 -3.47 -18.10
CA GLU A 62 1.23 -4.84 -18.55
C GLU A 62 0.08 -5.80 -18.23
N ARG A 63 -1.17 -5.40 -18.52
CA ARG A 63 -2.41 -6.23 -18.62
C ARG A 63 -2.57 -7.41 -17.63
N GLY A 64 -1.95 -7.36 -16.45
CA GLY A 64 -1.96 -8.39 -15.42
C GLY A 64 -2.50 -7.82 -14.11
N PRO A 65 -2.95 -8.67 -13.18
CA PRO A 65 -3.36 -8.22 -11.85
C PRO A 65 -2.19 -7.47 -11.21
N VAL A 66 -2.48 -6.34 -10.55
CA VAL A 66 -1.46 -5.56 -9.84
C VAL A 66 -0.92 -6.44 -8.72
N GLU A 67 0.29 -6.96 -8.89
CA GLU A 67 0.93 -7.84 -7.90
C GLU A 67 1.44 -7.04 -6.69
N ARG A 68 1.64 -5.73 -6.83
CA ARG A 68 2.20 -4.85 -5.80
C ARG A 68 1.61 -3.45 -5.86
N TYR A 69 1.05 -2.98 -4.75
CA TYR A 69 0.48 -1.63 -4.64
C TYR A 69 1.16 -0.83 -3.52
N PRO A 70 1.87 0.27 -3.85
CA PRO A 70 2.53 1.11 -2.86
C PRO A 70 1.58 2.19 -2.30
N LEU A 71 1.27 2.09 -1.01
CA LEU A 71 0.60 3.13 -0.22
C LEU A 71 1.61 4.16 0.30
N ARG A 72 1.36 5.43 0.05
CA ARG A 72 2.28 6.52 0.37
C ARG A 72 1.79 7.31 1.58
N SER A 73 2.58 7.39 2.65
CA SER A 73 2.23 8.23 3.80
C SER A 73 2.19 9.74 3.47
N SER A 74 2.75 10.15 2.33
CA SER A 74 2.63 11.53 1.82
C SER A 74 1.25 11.79 1.21
N ALA A 75 0.54 10.75 0.76
CA ALA A 75 -0.76 10.85 0.10
C ALA A 75 -1.90 10.69 1.13
N PRO A 76 -2.78 11.70 1.30
CA PRO A 76 -3.81 11.68 2.34
C PRO A 76 -4.87 10.58 2.15
N GLU A 77 -5.06 10.10 0.92
CA GLU A 77 -5.93 8.97 0.58
C GLU A 77 -5.40 7.63 1.09
N ASP A 78 -4.07 7.47 1.15
CA ASP A 78 -3.41 6.24 1.58
C ASP A 78 -3.24 6.18 3.11
N VAL A 79 -3.18 7.34 3.78
CA VAL A 79 -3.06 7.45 5.25
C VAL A 79 -4.05 6.59 6.05
N PRO A 80 -5.37 6.55 5.75
CA PRO A 80 -6.30 5.69 6.49
C PRO A 80 -5.97 4.20 6.40
N PHE A 81 -5.51 3.71 5.25
CA PHE A 81 -5.06 2.33 5.07
C PHE A 81 -3.77 2.05 5.82
N ILE A 82 -2.80 2.95 5.72
CA ILE A 82 -1.53 2.86 6.44
C ILE A 82 -1.77 2.76 7.95
N LYS A 83 -2.69 3.57 8.49
CA LYS A 83 -3.05 3.50 9.90
C LYS A 83 -3.72 2.18 10.26
N ALA A 84 -4.52 1.60 9.38
CA ALA A 84 -5.11 0.28 9.62
C ALA A 84 -4.01 -0.78 9.76
N ILE A 85 -3.03 -0.75 8.86
CA ILE A 85 -1.86 -1.63 8.89
C ILE A 85 -1.00 -1.42 10.15
N GLU A 86 -0.75 -0.17 10.55
CA GLU A 86 0.05 0.13 11.75
C GLU A 86 -0.68 -0.22 13.08
N ASN A 87 -2.01 -0.42 13.05
CA ASN A 87 -2.79 -0.81 14.24
C ASN A 87 -3.12 -2.32 14.28
N TYR A 88 -2.70 -3.06 13.26
CA TYR A 88 -2.79 -4.52 13.18
C TYR A 88 -1.59 -5.16 13.86
#